data_AF-A0AAF0H8Y1-F1
#
_entry.id   AF-A0AAF0H8Y1-F1
#
_cell.length_a   1.000
_cell.length_b   1.000
_cell.length_c   1.000
_cell.angle_alpha   90.00
_cell.angle_beta   90.00
_cell.angle_gamma   90.00
#
_symmetry.space_group_name_H-M   'P 1'
#
loop_
_entity.id
_entity.type
_entity.pdbx_description
1 polymer ?
#
loop_
_entity_poly.entity_id
_entity_poly.type
_entity_poly.pdbx_seq_one_letter_code
_entity_poly.pdbx_strand_id
1 'polypeptide(L)'
;MPAGKVVPLTAFPLLREDTLKSSMLHLKVDLGETAEVIKNGVQCRFQAWFIPFLAFERFDGGMDEFNRSYMKQNNANGGTGTPFFNTMTAGPVGSIPIHKYLGFHAAPTDIINTCYIEAYNLVYNFRLRNRSETLYQAKKVNTLTSTALQPAFWQHQQYKYVVPDWDDLAMEGSVDLSFTNARINVDGVGIKTNSQYSTTSGTVYTPAGNVTATSGAPWTAGASSDAIVLKKQLAAALPDISVNLANAGVKISLANIQLAKETQWWAELKAQFEGIPDTWIVDLLMQGVSVPEQIWKQPIKIADKTEVFGIEKRWATDGANLTDAVVNGSALCDLDIVLPRTPTGGIVMVTAEILPEQLFERARDPMLFITDPDKLPNAMRDSLDPQKVERMSNGEIDTSHASPNGLFGYYPLHFRWQQSNTRIGGKWFKAAPDNVFNEERMHFWVVERPNPTLGSDFMISETFNVFPFADRNSDVAEVECQGTAIIEGNTQFGERLIENDNAYSEVLAKVDQSRITKGV
;
A
#
# COMPACT_ATOMS: atom_id res chain seq x y z
N MET A 1 14.52 -3.32 21.51
CA MET A 1 13.73 -3.31 20.27
C MET A 1 14.18 -4.42 19.32
N PRO A 2 13.28 -5.34 18.92
CA PRO A 2 13.54 -6.35 17.91
C PRO A 2 13.59 -5.75 16.50
N ALA A 3 14.49 -6.23 15.66
CA ALA A 3 14.57 -5.85 14.26
C ALA A 3 13.57 -6.65 13.39
N GLY A 4 13.17 -6.10 12.24
CA GLY A 4 12.15 -6.72 11.38
C GLY A 4 10.71 -6.67 11.93
N LYS A 5 10.46 -5.84 12.96
CA LYS A 5 9.15 -5.63 13.56
C LYS A 5 8.81 -4.14 13.62
N VAL A 6 7.52 -3.82 13.55
CA VAL A 6 6.99 -2.50 13.89
C VAL A 6 6.93 -2.41 15.41
N VAL A 7 7.70 -1.51 16.01
CA VAL A 7 7.80 -1.41 17.46
C VAL A 7 7.23 -0.07 17.93
N PRO A 8 6.21 -0.06 18.80
CA PRO A 8 5.71 1.17 19.38
C PRO A 8 6.70 1.69 20.42
N LEU A 9 7.11 2.97 20.29
CA LEU A 9 8.08 3.62 21.17
C LEU A 9 7.40 4.44 22.27
N THR A 10 6.39 5.21 21.90
CA THR A 10 5.59 6.01 22.83
C THR A 10 4.19 6.19 22.29
N ALA A 11 3.22 6.26 23.19
CA ALA A 11 1.84 6.55 22.85
C ALA A 11 1.19 7.36 23.97
N PHE A 12 0.38 8.34 23.60
CA PHE A 12 -0.38 9.14 24.55
C PHE A 12 -1.73 9.56 23.95
N PRO A 13 -2.76 9.75 24.78
CA PRO A 13 -4.08 10.13 24.30
C PRO A 13 -4.18 11.65 24.10
N LEU A 14 -4.96 12.05 23.10
CA LEU A 14 -5.52 13.39 22.95
C LEU A 14 -7.03 13.29 23.18
N LEU A 15 -7.57 14.13 24.06
CA LEU A 15 -9.00 14.11 24.32
C LEU A 15 -9.76 14.94 23.28
N ARG A 16 -11.10 14.88 23.34
CA ARG A 16 -11.96 15.63 22.41
C ARG A 16 -11.67 17.12 22.55
N GLU A 17 -11.55 17.78 21.41
CA GLU A 17 -11.25 19.22 21.27
C GLU A 17 -9.85 19.63 21.75
N ASP A 18 -8.94 18.66 21.93
CA ASP A 18 -7.53 18.94 22.19
C ASP A 18 -6.74 19.08 20.88
N THR A 19 -5.70 19.90 20.94
CA THR A 19 -4.70 20.18 19.91
C THR A 19 -3.32 19.92 20.47
N LEU A 20 -2.38 19.63 19.56
CA LEU A 20 -1.00 19.38 19.91
C LEU A 20 -0.14 20.45 19.25
N LYS A 21 0.48 21.31 20.05
CA LYS A 21 1.26 22.45 19.57
C LYS A 21 2.74 22.25 19.83
N SER A 22 3.58 22.65 18.88
CA SER A 22 5.04 22.80 19.05
C SER A 22 5.71 21.67 19.84
N SER A 23 5.30 20.43 19.59
CA SER A 23 5.77 19.26 20.33
C SER A 23 6.84 18.57 19.51
N MET A 24 7.89 18.13 20.19
CA MET A 24 9.07 17.54 19.56
C MET A 24 9.48 16.32 20.36
N LEU A 25 9.82 15.26 19.63
CA LEU A 25 10.36 14.02 20.18
C LEU A 25 11.74 13.78 19.58
N HIS A 26 12.71 13.63 20.46
CA HIS A 26 14.09 13.23 20.18
C HIS A 26 14.21 11.73 20.40
N LEU A 27 14.57 11.00 19.34
CA LEU A 27 14.73 9.56 19.35
C LEU A 27 16.19 9.23 19.07
N LYS A 28 16.80 8.44 19.94
CA LYS A 28 18.13 7.86 19.73
C LYS A 28 18.01 6.34 19.76
N VAL A 29 18.61 5.69 18.77
CA VAL A 29 18.63 4.23 18.68
C VAL A 29 20.07 3.77 18.60
N ASP A 30 20.46 2.91 19.53
CA ASP A 30 21.77 2.27 19.56
C ASP A 30 21.60 0.79 19.18
N LEU A 31 22.38 0.34 18.19
CA LEU A 31 22.43 -1.07 17.81
C LEU A 31 23.30 -1.85 18.80
N GLY A 32 22.86 -3.06 19.11
CA GLY A 32 23.64 -4.04 19.85
C GLY A 32 24.90 -4.45 19.11
N GLU A 33 25.83 -5.03 19.85
CA GLU A 33 27.15 -5.40 19.35
C GLU A 33 27.07 -6.40 18.18
N THR A 34 27.79 -6.08 17.10
CA THR A 34 27.93 -6.97 15.94
C THR A 34 29.30 -7.62 15.93
N ALA A 35 29.38 -8.85 15.43
CA ALA A 35 30.64 -9.59 15.39
C ALA A 35 31.70 -8.94 14.49
N GLU A 36 31.24 -8.24 13.44
CA GLU A 36 32.07 -7.48 12.52
C GLU A 36 31.34 -6.22 12.04
N VAL A 37 32.06 -5.32 11.37
CA VAL A 37 31.47 -4.10 10.81
C VAL A 37 30.51 -4.44 9.68
N ILE A 38 29.23 -4.09 9.89
CA ILE A 38 28.19 -4.16 8.85
C ILE A 38 28.47 -3.08 7.80
N LYS A 39 28.51 -3.49 6.53
CA LYS A 39 28.86 -2.65 5.38
C LYS A 39 27.66 -2.20 4.54
N ASN A 40 26.52 -2.87 4.65
CA ASN A 40 25.28 -2.41 4.03
C ASN A 40 24.56 -1.41 4.94
N GLY A 41 23.76 -0.53 4.34
CA GLY A 41 22.98 0.44 5.09
C GLY A 41 21.93 -0.24 5.96
N VAL A 42 22.00 -0.02 7.27
CA VAL A 42 20.91 -0.35 8.20
C VAL A 42 20.07 0.91 8.36
N GLN A 43 18.76 0.81 8.17
CA GLN A 43 17.84 1.93 8.22
C GLN A 43 16.91 1.79 9.43
N CYS A 44 16.69 2.89 10.14
CA CYS A 44 15.62 3.02 11.11
C CYS A 44 14.57 4.00 10.57
N ARG A 45 13.32 3.56 10.47
CA ARG A 45 12.19 4.43 10.12
C ARG A 45 11.39 4.76 11.35
N PHE A 46 11.24 6.05 11.62
CA PHE A 46 10.41 6.57 12.68
C PHE A 46 9.16 7.21 12.09
N GLN A 47 8.00 6.87 12.65
CA GLN A 47 6.71 7.39 12.20
C GLN A 47 5.87 7.82 13.38
N ALA A 48 5.23 8.97 13.27
CA ALA A 48 4.21 9.42 14.22
C ALA A 48 2.84 9.40 13.54
N TRP A 49 1.88 8.73 14.17
CA TRP A 49 0.52 8.57 13.70
C TRP A 49 -0.47 9.15 14.71
N PHE A 50 -1.48 9.84 14.22
CA PHE A 50 -2.68 10.19 14.98
C PHE A 50 -3.80 9.22 14.58
N ILE A 51 -4.36 8.54 15.55
CA ILE A 51 -5.46 7.60 15.38
C ILE A 51 -6.69 8.22 16.05
N PRO A 52 -7.62 8.81 15.29
CA PRO A 52 -8.85 9.34 15.86
C PRO A 52 -9.68 8.20 16.47
N PHE A 53 -10.38 8.44 17.58
CA PHE A 53 -11.22 7.39 18.17
C PHE A 53 -12.33 6.90 17.24
N LEU A 54 -12.81 7.76 16.34
CA LEU A 54 -13.80 7.41 15.31
C LEU A 54 -13.28 6.36 14.31
N ALA A 55 -11.97 6.22 14.14
CA ALA A 55 -11.38 5.22 13.25
C ALA A 55 -11.56 3.78 13.77
N PHE A 56 -11.80 3.58 15.08
CA PHE A 56 -11.96 2.26 15.64
C PHE A 56 -13.18 1.53 15.05
N GLU A 57 -12.98 0.24 14.70
CA GLU A 57 -13.98 -0.60 14.03
C GLU A 57 -15.31 -0.68 14.81
N ARG A 58 -15.29 -0.45 16.14
CA ARG A 58 -16.49 -0.47 16.99
C ARG A 58 -17.52 0.64 16.69
N PHE A 59 -17.11 1.76 16.11
CA PHE A 59 -18.02 2.89 15.85
C PHE A 59 -18.58 2.91 14.44
N ASP A 60 -18.23 1.93 13.59
CA ASP A 60 -18.69 1.80 12.19
C ASP A 60 -18.54 3.10 11.37
N GLY A 61 -17.58 3.95 11.75
CA GLY A 61 -17.38 5.26 11.14
C GLY A 61 -18.55 6.25 11.32
N GLY A 62 -19.52 5.97 12.19
CA GLY A 62 -20.68 6.82 12.43
C GLY A 62 -20.47 7.79 13.59
N MET A 63 -20.58 9.10 13.32
CA MET A 63 -20.46 10.12 14.36
C MET A 63 -21.61 10.06 15.40
N ASP A 64 -22.80 9.61 14.99
CA ASP A 64 -23.94 9.42 15.91
C ASP A 64 -23.64 8.31 16.94
N GLU A 65 -23.17 7.16 16.47
CA GLU A 65 -22.82 6.02 17.32
C GLU A 65 -21.66 6.36 18.28
N PHE A 66 -20.66 7.07 17.77
CA PHE A 66 -19.56 7.60 18.58
C PHE A 66 -20.05 8.52 19.72
N ASN A 67 -20.93 9.48 19.43
CA ASN A 67 -21.45 10.41 20.42
C ASN A 67 -22.38 9.73 21.43
N ARG A 68 -23.21 8.77 20.98
CA ARG A 68 -24.07 7.96 21.86
C ARG A 68 -23.25 7.11 22.81
N SER A 69 -22.22 6.44 22.31
CA SER A 69 -21.30 5.63 23.11
C SER A 69 -20.62 6.48 24.20
N TYR A 70 -20.15 7.69 23.84
CA TYR A 70 -19.54 8.62 24.80
C TYR A 70 -20.50 9.03 25.92
N MET A 71 -21.78 9.25 25.59
CA MET A 71 -22.83 9.59 26.55
C MET A 71 -23.51 8.38 27.21
N LYS A 72 -23.02 7.17 26.95
CA LYS A 72 -23.60 5.90 27.44
C LYS A 72 -25.08 5.72 27.08
N GLN A 73 -25.47 6.22 25.90
CA GLN A 73 -26.81 6.04 25.34
C GLN A 73 -26.87 4.75 24.52
N ASN A 74 -28.07 4.19 24.38
CA ASN A 74 -28.28 3.02 23.52
C ASN A 74 -28.11 3.38 22.04
N ASN A 75 -27.72 2.38 21.24
CA ASN A 75 -27.55 2.53 19.80
C ASN A 75 -28.85 3.00 19.15
N ALA A 76 -28.75 3.64 17.98
CA ALA A 76 -29.92 4.18 17.26
C ALA A 76 -31.02 3.12 16.99
N ASN A 77 -30.66 1.85 16.90
CA ASN A 77 -31.56 0.72 16.66
C ASN A 77 -32.15 0.10 17.95
N GLY A 78 -31.96 0.71 19.11
CA GLY A 78 -32.46 0.20 20.40
C GLY A 78 -31.69 -1.00 20.97
N GLY A 79 -30.54 -1.34 20.38
CA GLY A 79 -29.62 -2.37 20.89
C GLY A 79 -28.80 -1.90 22.10
N THR A 80 -28.06 -2.82 22.72
CA THR A 80 -27.11 -2.54 23.81
C THR A 80 -26.10 -1.49 23.34
N GLY A 81 -25.89 -0.44 24.15
CA GLY A 81 -24.92 0.63 23.88
C GLY A 81 -23.51 0.09 23.57
N THR A 82 -22.91 0.53 22.47
CA THR A 82 -21.52 0.22 22.14
C THR A 82 -20.58 0.80 23.21
N PRO A 83 -19.72 -0.01 23.85
CA PRO A 83 -18.80 0.51 24.87
C PRO A 83 -17.74 1.42 24.23
N PHE A 84 -17.51 2.58 24.85
CA PHE A 84 -16.51 3.53 24.35
C PHE A 84 -15.08 2.96 24.47
N PHE A 85 -14.82 2.25 25.56
CA PHE A 85 -13.57 1.53 25.81
C PHE A 85 -13.86 0.04 25.89
N ASN A 86 -13.18 -0.75 25.06
CA ASN A 86 -13.07 -2.18 25.29
C ASN A 86 -12.01 -2.44 26.35
N THR A 87 -12.22 -3.52 27.11
CA THR A 87 -11.34 -3.89 28.22
C THR A 87 -10.87 -5.31 28.08
N MET A 88 -9.64 -5.58 28.53
CA MET A 88 -9.09 -6.93 28.65
C MET A 88 -8.34 -7.09 29.96
N THR A 89 -8.10 -8.31 30.41
CA THR A 89 -7.21 -8.59 31.53
C THR A 89 -5.76 -8.53 31.07
N ALA A 90 -4.90 -7.82 31.78
CA ALA A 90 -3.52 -7.56 31.37
C ALA A 90 -2.64 -8.82 31.18
N GLY A 91 -2.89 -9.87 31.97
CA GLY A 91 -2.04 -11.06 31.97
C GLY A 91 -0.67 -10.80 32.63
N PRO A 92 0.23 -11.80 32.67
CA PRO A 92 1.54 -11.65 33.30
C PRO A 92 2.31 -10.42 32.81
N VAL A 93 3.07 -9.77 33.69
CA VAL A 93 3.86 -8.56 33.32
C VAL A 93 4.76 -8.88 32.12
N GLY A 94 4.64 -8.08 31.05
CA GLY A 94 5.40 -8.25 29.82
C GLY A 94 4.86 -9.31 28.84
N SER A 95 3.72 -9.95 29.12
CA SER A 95 3.11 -10.94 28.21
C SER A 95 2.51 -10.33 26.96
N ILE A 96 2.19 -9.03 26.98
CA ILE A 96 1.72 -8.26 25.82
C ILE A 96 2.92 -7.47 25.27
N PRO A 97 3.53 -7.90 24.16
CA PRO A 97 4.67 -7.22 23.56
C PRO A 97 4.45 -5.72 23.34
N ILE A 98 3.27 -5.33 22.84
CA ILE A 98 2.93 -3.92 22.58
C ILE A 98 3.09 -3.07 23.86
N HIS A 99 2.58 -3.52 25.00
CA HIS A 99 2.73 -2.81 26.27
C HIS A 99 4.15 -2.86 26.82
N LYS A 100 4.84 -3.99 26.64
CA LYS A 100 6.24 -4.14 27.03
C LYS A 100 7.13 -3.07 26.38
N TYR A 101 6.97 -2.84 25.07
CA TYR A 101 7.78 -1.85 24.34
C TYR A 101 7.33 -0.41 24.57
N LEU A 102 6.05 -0.17 24.84
CA LEU A 102 5.55 1.14 25.29
C LEU A 102 5.95 1.50 26.72
N GLY A 103 6.51 0.57 27.50
CA GLY A 103 6.83 0.78 28.91
C GLY A 103 5.61 0.85 29.83
N PHE A 104 4.47 0.28 29.42
CA PHE A 104 3.27 0.24 30.23
C PHE A 104 3.28 -0.96 31.19
N HIS A 105 3.09 -0.67 32.48
CA HIS A 105 3.04 -1.67 33.54
C HIS A 105 1.59 -1.81 34.03
N ALA A 106 1.12 -3.05 34.10
CA ALA A 106 -0.18 -3.41 34.69
C ALA A 106 -0.02 -4.70 35.50
N ALA A 107 -0.73 -4.83 36.61
CA ALA A 107 -0.72 -6.06 37.39
C ALA A 107 -1.53 -7.15 36.65
N PRO A 108 -1.24 -8.44 36.87
CA PRO A 108 -1.81 -9.50 36.02
C PRO A 108 -3.33 -9.61 36.01
N THR A 109 -3.99 -9.16 37.07
CA THR A 109 -5.44 -9.18 37.22
C THR A 109 -6.11 -7.85 36.87
N ASP A 110 -5.35 -6.83 36.51
CA ASP A 110 -5.90 -5.52 36.20
C ASP A 110 -6.71 -5.59 34.90
N ILE A 111 -7.86 -4.92 34.94
CA ILE A 111 -8.70 -4.70 33.77
C ILE A 111 -8.18 -3.43 33.09
N ILE A 112 -7.62 -3.61 31.90
CA ILE A 112 -6.96 -2.55 31.13
C ILE A 112 -7.75 -2.20 29.88
N ASN A 113 -7.58 -0.96 29.40
CA ASN A 113 -8.18 -0.47 28.17
C ASN A 113 -7.40 -0.95 26.94
N THR A 114 -8.09 -1.47 25.92
CA THR A 114 -7.49 -1.98 24.69
C THR A 114 -7.21 -0.90 23.64
N CYS A 115 -7.57 0.37 23.87
CA CYS A 115 -7.41 1.43 22.86
C CYS A 115 -5.98 1.55 22.28
N TYR A 116 -4.93 1.33 23.07
CA TYR A 116 -3.56 1.37 22.56
C TYR A 116 -3.24 0.19 21.63
N ILE A 117 -3.73 -1.01 21.96
CA ILE A 117 -3.59 -2.20 21.12
C ILE A 117 -4.35 -2.00 19.80
N GLU A 118 -5.59 -1.51 19.91
CA GLU A 118 -6.43 -1.21 18.75
C GLU A 118 -5.79 -0.16 17.85
N ALA A 119 -5.26 0.94 18.41
CA ALA A 119 -4.57 1.98 17.66
C ALA A 119 -3.35 1.42 16.90
N TYR A 120 -2.52 0.60 17.56
CA TYR A 120 -1.36 -0.02 16.93
C TYR A 120 -1.75 -0.94 15.76
N ASN A 121 -2.73 -1.83 15.97
CA ASN A 121 -3.18 -2.76 14.93
C ASN A 121 -3.86 -2.03 13.77
N LEU A 122 -4.58 -0.94 14.04
CA LEU A 122 -5.25 -0.13 13.03
C LEU A 122 -4.23 0.60 12.14
N VAL A 123 -3.17 1.18 12.72
CA VAL A 123 -2.06 1.75 11.94
C VAL A 123 -1.42 0.70 11.04
N TYR A 124 -1.17 -0.50 11.56
CA TYR A 124 -0.59 -1.58 10.77
C TYR A 124 -1.50 -2.01 9.60
N ASN A 125 -2.79 -2.22 9.87
CA ASN A 125 -3.78 -2.57 8.86
C ASN A 125 -3.93 -1.49 7.78
N PHE A 126 -3.96 -0.21 8.17
CA PHE A 126 -3.99 0.92 7.24
C PHE A 126 -2.76 0.92 6.32
N ARG A 127 -1.58 0.63 6.87
CA ARG A 127 -0.33 0.54 6.10
C ARG A 127 -0.28 -0.66 5.16
N LEU A 128 -0.85 -1.81 5.57
CA LEU A 128 -0.97 -2.97 4.68
C LEU A 128 -1.82 -2.62 3.47
N ARG A 129 -2.98 -2.00 3.68
CA ARG A 129 -3.89 -1.60 2.61
C ARG A 129 -3.26 -0.62 1.63
N ASN A 130 -2.59 0.41 2.15
CA ASN A 130 -1.87 1.38 1.31
C ASN A 130 -0.67 0.78 0.57
N ARG A 131 -0.13 -0.35 1.05
CA ARG A 131 0.93 -1.06 0.33
C ARG A 131 0.36 -1.91 -0.80
N SER A 132 -0.68 -2.69 -0.50
CA SER A 132 -1.38 -3.52 -1.47
C SER A 132 -2.66 -4.09 -0.86
N GLU A 133 -3.75 -4.04 -1.60
CA GLU A 133 -5.02 -4.65 -1.20
C GLU A 133 -4.89 -6.18 -1.05
N THR A 134 -4.13 -6.85 -1.92
CA THR A 134 -3.94 -8.31 -1.83
C THR A 134 -3.17 -8.69 -0.56
N LEU A 135 -2.20 -7.88 -0.17
CA LEU A 135 -1.46 -8.05 1.09
C LEU A 135 -2.36 -7.83 2.30
N TYR A 136 -3.23 -6.81 2.25
CA TYR A 136 -4.20 -6.54 3.30
C TYR A 136 -5.15 -7.73 3.50
N GLN A 137 -5.75 -8.26 2.43
CA GLN A 137 -6.64 -9.43 2.52
C GLN A 137 -5.93 -10.66 3.11
N ALA A 138 -4.64 -10.86 2.80
CA ALA A 138 -3.88 -12.01 3.28
C ALA A 138 -3.37 -11.88 4.73
N LYS A 139 -3.09 -10.67 5.21
CA LYS A 139 -2.33 -10.42 6.45
C LYS A 139 -2.99 -9.43 7.41
N LYS A 140 -4.24 -9.00 7.17
CA LYS A 140 -5.00 -8.17 8.11
C LYS A 140 -5.01 -8.81 9.49
N VAL A 141 -4.69 -8.03 10.51
CA VAL A 141 -4.79 -8.47 11.91
C VAL A 141 -6.10 -8.01 12.53
N ASN A 142 -6.61 -8.79 13.48
CA ASN A 142 -7.73 -8.38 14.30
C ASN A 142 -7.30 -7.19 15.17
N THR A 143 -8.02 -6.07 15.05
CA THR A 143 -7.70 -4.83 15.76
C THR A 143 -7.75 -4.98 17.28
N LEU A 144 -8.67 -5.80 17.80
CA LEU A 144 -8.94 -5.92 19.23
C LEU A 144 -8.10 -6.97 19.95
N THR A 145 -7.84 -8.12 19.30
CA THR A 145 -7.26 -9.30 19.99
C THR A 145 -5.78 -9.53 19.70
N SER A 146 -5.23 -8.91 18.66
CA SER A 146 -3.83 -9.10 18.29
C SER A 146 -2.91 -8.33 19.24
N THR A 147 -2.19 -9.05 20.09
CA THR A 147 -1.25 -8.46 21.08
C THR A 147 0.22 -8.56 20.64
N ALA A 148 0.50 -9.23 19.52
CA ALA A 148 1.85 -9.45 19.02
C ALA A 148 2.38 -8.25 18.22
N LEU A 149 3.71 -8.09 18.22
CA LEU A 149 4.37 -7.17 17.29
C LEU A 149 4.26 -7.69 15.86
N GLN A 150 4.02 -6.76 14.94
CA GLN A 150 3.78 -7.05 13.54
C GLN A 150 5.08 -6.90 12.73
N PRO A 151 5.22 -7.61 11.60
CA PRO A 151 6.42 -7.49 10.76
C PRO A 151 6.57 -6.08 10.19
N ALA A 152 7.82 -5.61 10.09
CA ALA A 152 8.14 -4.30 9.53
C ALA A 152 7.95 -4.27 8.00
N PHE A 153 7.84 -3.06 7.43
CA PHE A 153 7.64 -2.87 6.00
C PHE A 153 8.95 -2.56 5.30
N TRP A 154 9.26 -3.31 4.25
CA TRP A 154 10.42 -3.01 3.43
C TRP A 154 10.25 -1.67 2.71
N GLN A 155 11.28 -0.83 2.76
CA GLN A 155 11.20 0.53 2.21
C GLN A 155 11.26 0.57 0.68
N HIS A 156 11.55 -0.55 0.01
CA HIS A 156 11.57 -0.74 -1.45
C HIS A 156 12.05 0.49 -2.22
N GLN A 157 13.34 0.78 -2.13
CA GLN A 157 13.94 1.87 -2.91
C GLN A 157 14.12 1.46 -4.38
N GLN A 158 14.52 0.21 -4.63
CA GLN A 158 14.85 -0.28 -5.98
C GLN A 158 13.64 -0.73 -6.80
N TYR A 159 12.61 -1.32 -6.16
CA TYR A 159 11.48 -1.95 -6.87
C TYR A 159 10.13 -1.28 -6.57
N LYS A 160 10.16 0.03 -6.28
CA LYS A 160 8.96 0.79 -5.86
C LYS A 160 7.80 0.73 -6.84
N TYR A 161 8.08 0.66 -8.14
CA TYR A 161 7.08 0.68 -9.21
C TYR A 161 6.72 -0.71 -9.74
N VAL A 162 7.23 -1.78 -9.11
CA VAL A 162 6.89 -3.14 -9.51
C VAL A 162 5.57 -3.53 -8.87
N VAL A 163 4.58 -3.86 -9.69
CA VAL A 163 3.25 -4.29 -9.26
C VAL A 163 2.96 -5.73 -9.70
N PRO A 164 2.16 -6.49 -8.93
CA PRO A 164 1.82 -7.87 -9.29
C PRO A 164 0.89 -7.96 -10.50
N ASP A 165 0.02 -6.97 -10.69
CA ASP A 165 -0.97 -6.89 -11.77
C ASP A 165 -1.22 -5.42 -12.13
N TRP A 166 -1.80 -5.18 -13.31
CA TRP A 166 -2.11 -3.84 -13.82
C TRP A 166 -3.44 -3.84 -14.60
N ASP A 167 -4.10 -2.68 -14.71
CA ASP A 167 -5.41 -2.55 -15.36
C ASP A 167 -5.28 -2.21 -16.85
N ASP A 168 -5.41 -3.24 -17.70
CA ASP A 168 -5.39 -3.15 -19.17
C ASP A 168 -6.41 -2.14 -19.72
N LEU A 169 -7.63 -2.14 -19.18
CA LEU A 169 -8.73 -1.33 -19.72
C LEU A 169 -8.59 0.14 -19.37
N ALA A 170 -8.12 0.43 -18.15
CA ALA A 170 -7.84 1.81 -17.74
C ALA A 170 -6.69 2.43 -18.55
N MET A 171 -5.71 1.65 -18.99
CA MET A 171 -4.56 2.17 -19.75
C MET A 171 -4.85 2.33 -21.24
N GLU A 172 -5.59 1.40 -21.86
CA GLU A 172 -5.83 1.42 -23.32
C GLU A 172 -6.98 2.33 -23.74
N GLY A 173 -8.01 2.52 -22.90
CA GLY A 173 -9.17 3.33 -23.21
C GLY A 173 -9.92 2.85 -24.46
N SER A 174 -10.92 1.99 -24.31
CA SER A 174 -11.71 1.52 -25.46
C SER A 174 -12.57 2.63 -26.07
N VAL A 175 -12.51 2.80 -27.40
CA VAL A 175 -13.44 3.67 -28.14
C VAL A 175 -14.54 2.81 -28.74
N ASP A 176 -15.76 2.95 -28.21
CA ASP A 176 -16.91 2.25 -28.76
C ASP A 176 -17.29 2.77 -30.15
N LEU A 177 -17.46 1.84 -31.09
CA LEU A 177 -17.95 2.13 -32.44
C LEU A 177 -19.49 2.21 -32.42
N SER A 178 -20.01 3.42 -32.27
CA SER A 178 -21.45 3.66 -32.34
C SER A 178 -21.92 3.65 -33.81
N PHE A 179 -22.82 2.74 -34.15
CA PHE A 179 -23.53 2.76 -35.43
C PHE A 179 -24.66 3.77 -35.36
N THR A 180 -24.71 4.71 -36.31
CA THR A 180 -25.80 5.70 -36.37
C THR A 180 -27.16 5.03 -36.69
N ASN A 181 -27.14 3.87 -37.34
CA ASN A 181 -28.32 3.09 -37.70
C ASN A 181 -28.21 1.64 -37.18
N ALA A 182 -29.28 1.11 -36.58
CA ALA A 182 -29.35 -0.28 -36.08
C ALA A 182 -29.26 -1.36 -37.17
N ARG A 183 -29.29 -0.97 -38.45
CA ARG A 183 -29.18 -1.85 -39.61
C ARG A 183 -28.18 -1.27 -40.59
N ILE A 184 -27.19 -2.07 -40.96
CA ILE A 184 -26.19 -1.72 -41.97
C ILE A 184 -26.66 -2.29 -43.31
N ASN A 185 -26.72 -1.45 -44.34
CA ASN A 185 -27.09 -1.89 -45.68
C ASN A 185 -25.94 -2.73 -46.26
N VAL A 186 -26.26 -3.95 -46.67
CA VAL A 186 -25.36 -4.84 -47.39
C VAL A 186 -25.53 -4.56 -48.88
N ASP A 187 -24.47 -4.11 -49.55
CA ASP A 187 -24.47 -4.01 -51.02
C ASP A 187 -24.20 -5.39 -51.62
N GLY A 188 -24.79 -5.62 -52.80
CA GLY A 188 -24.64 -6.87 -53.53
C GLY A 188 -25.69 -7.94 -53.25
N VAL A 189 -26.73 -7.64 -52.47
CA VAL A 189 -27.92 -8.49 -52.31
C VAL A 189 -29.14 -7.74 -52.86
N GLY A 190 -29.81 -8.33 -53.83
CA GLY A 190 -31.02 -7.79 -54.44
C GLY A 190 -32.14 -8.81 -54.48
N ILE A 191 -33.34 -8.34 -54.77
CA ILE A 191 -34.50 -9.19 -55.05
C ILE A 191 -34.87 -9.00 -56.51
N LYS A 192 -34.93 -10.09 -57.27
CA LYS A 192 -35.40 -10.07 -58.65
C LYS A 192 -36.88 -10.42 -58.68
N THR A 193 -37.71 -9.41 -58.89
CA THR A 193 -39.13 -9.54 -59.22
C THR A 193 -39.27 -9.81 -60.73
N ASN A 194 -39.96 -10.88 -61.12
CA ASN A 194 -40.11 -11.42 -62.49
C ASN A 194 -38.93 -12.24 -63.02
N SER A 195 -38.81 -13.47 -62.55
CA SER A 195 -37.96 -14.47 -63.19
C SER A 195 -38.84 -15.65 -63.68
N GLN A 196 -38.90 -15.86 -64.99
CA GLN A 196 -39.31 -17.16 -65.55
C GLN A 196 -38.29 -18.20 -65.11
N TYR A 197 -38.74 -19.27 -64.44
CA TYR A 197 -37.88 -20.36 -64.01
C TYR A 197 -37.43 -21.17 -65.24
N SER A 198 -36.12 -21.21 -65.52
CA SER A 198 -35.51 -22.24 -66.34
C SER A 198 -34.96 -23.31 -65.40
N THR A 199 -35.50 -24.52 -65.47
CA THR A 199 -35.06 -25.69 -64.67
C THR A 199 -33.78 -26.27 -65.24
N THR A 200 -32.68 -25.54 -65.13
CA THR A 200 -31.35 -26.04 -65.50
C THR A 200 -30.44 -25.96 -64.29
N SER A 201 -29.78 -27.08 -63.93
CA SER A 201 -28.81 -27.14 -62.84
C SER A 201 -27.72 -26.08 -63.04
N GLY A 202 -27.60 -25.16 -62.08
CA GLY A 202 -26.60 -24.09 -62.11
C GLY A 202 -25.45 -24.35 -61.15
N THR A 203 -24.24 -24.00 -61.57
CA THR A 203 -23.03 -24.03 -60.73
C THR A 203 -23.13 -22.97 -59.63
N VAL A 204 -22.93 -23.36 -58.36
CA VAL A 204 -22.89 -22.42 -57.23
C VAL A 204 -21.45 -21.95 -57.03
N TYR A 205 -21.24 -20.64 -57.05
CA TYR A 205 -19.93 -20.02 -56.80
C TYR A 205 -19.85 -19.57 -55.34
N THR A 206 -18.88 -20.09 -54.60
CA THR A 206 -18.59 -19.65 -53.23
C THR A 206 -17.22 -18.96 -53.17
N PRO A 207 -16.97 -18.07 -52.18
CA PRO A 207 -15.66 -17.41 -52.04
C PRO A 207 -14.48 -18.37 -51.85
N ALA A 208 -14.74 -19.63 -51.46
CA ALA A 208 -13.74 -20.67 -51.27
C ALA A 208 -13.42 -21.49 -52.55
N GLY A 209 -13.98 -21.11 -53.71
CA GLY A 209 -13.80 -21.80 -55.00
C GLY A 209 -15.05 -22.51 -55.52
N ASN A 210 -14.96 -23.05 -56.74
CA ASN A 210 -16.05 -23.72 -57.44
C ASN A 210 -16.38 -25.04 -56.73
N VAL A 211 -17.57 -25.12 -56.12
CA VAL A 211 -18.12 -26.40 -55.68
C VAL A 211 -19.30 -26.72 -56.60
N THR A 212 -19.15 -27.76 -57.42
CA THR A 212 -20.27 -28.30 -58.20
C THR A 212 -21.23 -29.00 -57.25
N ALA A 213 -22.11 -28.24 -56.61
CA ALA A 213 -23.19 -28.80 -55.82
C ALA A 213 -24.36 -29.15 -56.76
N THR A 214 -24.49 -30.43 -57.10
CA THR A 214 -25.70 -30.97 -57.74
C THR A 214 -26.81 -31.00 -56.70
N SER A 215 -27.45 -29.86 -56.43
CA SER A 215 -28.65 -29.84 -55.58
C SER A 215 -29.85 -30.27 -56.43
N GLY A 216 -30.20 -31.55 -56.29
CA GLY A 216 -31.47 -32.10 -56.72
C GLY A 216 -32.58 -31.59 -55.81
N ALA A 217 -33.29 -30.56 -56.25
CA ALA A 217 -34.71 -30.35 -56.02
C ALA A 217 -35.17 -29.23 -56.97
N PRO A 218 -35.96 -29.52 -58.02
CA PRO A 218 -36.56 -28.44 -58.79
C PRO A 218 -37.47 -27.64 -57.86
N TRP A 219 -37.21 -26.34 -57.72
CA TRP A 219 -38.18 -25.42 -57.12
C TRP A 219 -39.45 -25.50 -57.97
N THR A 220 -40.46 -26.19 -57.44
CA THR A 220 -41.78 -26.34 -58.05
C THR A 220 -42.40 -24.96 -58.16
N ALA A 221 -42.60 -24.50 -59.40
CA ALA A 221 -43.24 -23.23 -59.71
C ALA A 221 -44.71 -23.26 -59.22
N GLY A 222 -45.02 -22.46 -58.21
CA GLY A 222 -46.34 -22.46 -57.59
C GLY A 222 -46.61 -21.32 -56.63
N ALA A 223 -45.97 -20.16 -56.84
CA ALA A 223 -46.34 -18.83 -56.34
C ALA A 223 -45.32 -17.85 -56.94
N SER A 224 -45.69 -16.58 -57.11
CA SER A 224 -44.74 -15.50 -57.42
C SER A 224 -43.71 -15.40 -56.28
N SER A 225 -42.59 -16.11 -56.41
CA SER A 225 -41.51 -16.10 -55.42
C SER A 225 -40.41 -15.17 -55.88
N ASP A 226 -40.24 -14.10 -55.12
CA ASP A 226 -39.10 -13.19 -55.18
C ASP A 226 -37.78 -13.97 -55.05
N ALA A 227 -36.95 -13.94 -56.10
CA ALA A 227 -35.65 -14.63 -56.08
C ALA A 227 -34.57 -13.68 -55.53
N ILE A 228 -33.88 -14.09 -54.46
CA ILE A 228 -32.70 -13.36 -53.97
C ILE A 228 -31.58 -13.50 -55.02
N VAL A 229 -31.09 -12.38 -55.51
CA VAL A 229 -29.97 -12.30 -56.46
C VAL A 229 -28.76 -11.69 -55.79
N LEU A 230 -27.59 -12.25 -56.07
CA LEU A 230 -26.31 -11.74 -55.59
C LEU A 230 -25.59 -11.03 -56.74
N LYS A 231 -25.00 -9.87 -56.44
CA LYS A 231 -24.12 -9.14 -57.37
C LYS A 231 -22.89 -10.00 -57.60
N LYS A 232 -22.47 -10.12 -58.86
CA LYS A 232 -21.29 -10.91 -59.24
C LYS A 232 -20.17 -9.99 -59.70
N GLN A 233 -18.93 -10.33 -59.36
CA GLN A 233 -17.76 -9.66 -59.93
C GLN A 233 -17.61 -10.05 -61.42
N LEU A 234 -17.49 -9.05 -62.30
CA LEU A 234 -17.55 -9.23 -63.75
C LEU A 234 -16.47 -10.19 -64.30
N ALA A 235 -15.31 -10.28 -63.64
CA ALA A 235 -14.15 -11.06 -64.10
C ALA A 235 -14.08 -12.49 -63.54
N ALA A 236 -14.61 -12.74 -62.33
CA ALA A 236 -14.42 -14.01 -61.61
C ALA A 236 -15.73 -14.80 -61.39
N ALA A 237 -16.89 -14.23 -61.72
CA ALA A 237 -18.21 -14.80 -61.45
C ALA A 237 -18.47 -15.18 -59.97
N LEU A 238 -17.67 -14.63 -59.06
CA LEU A 238 -17.83 -14.78 -57.61
C LEU A 238 -18.84 -13.75 -57.09
N PRO A 239 -19.60 -14.07 -56.02
CA PRO A 239 -20.48 -13.12 -55.36
C PRO A 239 -19.67 -11.96 -54.75
N ASP A 240 -20.02 -10.74 -55.13
CA ASP A 240 -19.46 -9.48 -54.61
C ASP A 240 -20.46 -8.87 -53.62
N ILE A 241 -20.42 -9.40 -52.40
CA ILE A 241 -21.22 -8.92 -51.27
C ILE A 241 -20.29 -8.10 -50.40
N SER A 242 -20.57 -6.81 -50.25
CA SER A 242 -19.77 -5.91 -49.43
C SER A 242 -20.65 -5.07 -48.53
N VAL A 243 -20.14 -4.77 -47.34
CA VAL A 243 -20.82 -3.88 -46.40
C VAL A 243 -20.15 -2.52 -46.50
N ASN A 244 -20.92 -1.49 -46.85
CA ASN A 244 -20.37 -0.14 -46.99
C ASN A 244 -20.29 0.56 -45.62
N LEU A 245 -19.18 0.36 -44.91
CA LEU A 245 -18.91 0.95 -43.60
C LEU A 245 -18.79 2.48 -43.64
N ALA A 246 -18.34 3.06 -44.77
CA ALA A 246 -18.21 4.51 -44.95
C ALA A 246 -19.59 5.20 -45.04
N ASN A 247 -20.56 4.57 -45.71
CA ASN A 247 -21.93 5.08 -45.84
C ASN A 247 -22.83 4.66 -44.66
N ALA A 248 -22.40 3.69 -43.85
CA ALA A 248 -23.06 3.27 -42.61
C ALA A 248 -22.90 4.27 -41.45
N GLY A 249 -22.16 5.38 -41.67
CA GLY A 249 -22.02 6.45 -40.68
C GLY A 249 -21.24 6.02 -39.44
N VAL A 250 -20.29 5.09 -39.57
CA VAL A 250 -19.30 4.80 -38.52
C VAL A 250 -18.38 6.01 -38.39
N LYS A 251 -18.82 7.00 -37.63
CA LYS A 251 -18.05 8.20 -37.30
C LYS A 251 -17.36 7.94 -35.97
N ILE A 252 -16.04 7.74 -36.00
CA ILE A 252 -15.23 7.94 -34.81
C ILE A 252 -15.19 9.45 -34.59
N SER A 253 -16.02 9.94 -33.66
CA SER A 253 -16.06 11.37 -33.35
C SER A 253 -14.85 11.74 -32.49
N LEU A 254 -14.25 12.91 -32.72
CA LEU A 254 -13.19 13.43 -31.84
C LEU A 254 -13.71 13.58 -30.39
N ALA A 255 -15.00 13.81 -30.23
CA ALA A 255 -15.66 13.85 -28.92
C ALA A 255 -15.63 12.49 -28.21
N ASN A 256 -15.84 11.38 -28.92
CA ASN A 256 -15.74 10.03 -28.32
C ASN A 256 -14.28 9.71 -27.94
N ILE A 257 -13.30 10.17 -28.72
CA ILE A 257 -11.88 10.03 -28.38
C ILE A 257 -11.53 10.88 -27.15
N GLN A 258 -12.03 12.12 -27.07
CA GLN A 258 -11.84 12.96 -25.89
C GLN A 258 -12.52 12.37 -24.65
N LEU A 259 -13.72 11.83 -24.79
CA LEU A 259 -14.43 11.13 -23.72
C LEU A 259 -13.66 9.90 -23.22
N ALA A 260 -13.07 9.11 -24.13
CA ALA A 260 -12.21 7.99 -23.74
C ALA A 260 -10.99 8.46 -22.95
N LYS A 261 -10.33 9.55 -23.38
CA LYS A 261 -9.20 10.17 -22.64
C LYS A 261 -9.61 10.71 -21.27
N GLU A 262 -10.75 11.37 -21.18
CA GLU A 262 -11.27 11.88 -19.90
C GLU A 262 -11.68 10.72 -18.98
N THR A 263 -12.27 9.65 -19.53
CA THR A 263 -12.64 8.46 -18.75
C THR A 263 -11.40 7.79 -18.16
N GLN A 264 -10.32 7.68 -18.94
CA GLN A 264 -9.02 7.22 -18.47
C GLN A 264 -8.48 8.11 -17.34
N TRP A 265 -8.49 9.44 -17.52
CA TRP A 265 -8.09 10.39 -16.49
C TRP A 265 -8.92 10.26 -15.19
N TRP A 266 -10.23 10.07 -15.32
CA TRP A 266 -11.12 9.85 -14.18
C TRP A 266 -10.88 8.50 -13.50
N ALA A 267 -10.52 7.46 -14.24
CA ALA A 267 -10.11 6.17 -13.69
C ALA A 267 -8.78 6.29 -12.91
N GLU A 268 -7.81 7.02 -13.44
CA GLU A 268 -6.56 7.33 -12.73
C GLU A 268 -6.81 8.15 -11.45
N LEU A 269 -7.69 9.17 -11.51
CA LEU A 269 -8.09 9.92 -10.32
C LEU A 269 -8.79 9.02 -9.29
N LYS A 270 -9.65 8.10 -9.74
CA LYS A 270 -10.31 7.13 -8.85
C LYS A 270 -9.32 6.20 -8.18
N ALA A 271 -8.28 5.75 -8.89
CA ALA A 271 -7.20 4.95 -8.32
C ALA A 271 -6.42 5.71 -7.23
N GLN A 272 -6.32 7.04 -7.29
CA GLN A 272 -5.70 7.82 -6.20
C GLN A 272 -6.50 7.80 -4.89
N PHE A 273 -7.80 7.48 -4.94
CA PHE A 273 -8.66 7.31 -3.78
C PHE A 273 -8.78 5.86 -3.31
N GLU A 274 -8.00 4.95 -3.91
CA GLU A 274 -7.90 3.56 -3.47
C GLU A 274 -7.42 3.53 -2.02
N GLY A 275 -8.22 2.92 -1.14
CA GLY A 275 -7.99 2.92 0.31
C GLY A 275 -9.20 3.41 1.12
N ILE A 276 -10.15 4.12 0.51
CA ILE A 276 -11.46 4.39 1.11
C ILE A 276 -12.38 3.18 0.87
N PRO A 277 -12.99 2.56 1.90
CA PRO A 277 -13.83 1.37 1.72
C PRO A 277 -15.16 1.66 0.99
N ASP A 278 -15.66 2.89 1.08
CA ASP A 278 -16.99 3.27 0.59
C ASP A 278 -16.95 3.88 -0.81
N THR A 279 -17.39 3.12 -1.82
CA THR A 279 -17.40 3.55 -3.22
C THR A 279 -18.24 4.81 -3.46
N TRP A 280 -19.37 4.94 -2.75
CA TRP A 280 -20.23 6.12 -2.86
C TRP A 280 -19.58 7.41 -2.31
N ILE A 281 -18.65 7.28 -1.35
CA ILE A 281 -17.88 8.41 -0.83
C ILE A 281 -16.82 8.82 -1.85
N VAL A 282 -16.18 7.85 -2.51
CA VAL A 282 -15.26 8.11 -3.62
C VAL A 282 -15.99 8.85 -4.74
N ASP A 283 -17.19 8.43 -5.11
CA ASP A 283 -18.01 9.12 -6.11
C ASP A 283 -18.37 10.55 -5.68
N LEU A 284 -18.65 10.77 -4.39
CA LEU A 284 -18.94 12.10 -3.85
C LEU A 284 -17.70 13.03 -3.88
N LEU A 285 -16.52 12.48 -3.59
CA LEU A 285 -15.24 13.19 -3.69
C LEU A 285 -14.90 13.50 -5.16
N MET A 286 -15.18 12.58 -6.08
CA MET A 286 -15.03 12.80 -7.53
C MET A 286 -15.97 13.90 -8.04
N GLN A 287 -17.16 14.06 -7.42
CA GLN A 287 -18.08 15.17 -7.69
C GLN A 287 -17.61 16.51 -7.09
N GLY A 288 -16.52 16.53 -6.31
CA GLY A 288 -15.97 17.72 -5.67
C GLY A 288 -16.67 18.12 -4.37
N VAL A 289 -17.50 17.24 -3.79
CA VAL A 289 -18.16 17.51 -2.51
C VAL A 289 -17.24 17.08 -1.37
N SER A 290 -17.00 17.99 -0.43
CA SER A 290 -16.20 17.69 0.76
C SER A 290 -16.97 16.82 1.76
N VAL A 291 -16.37 15.73 2.24
CA VAL A 291 -16.87 14.90 3.35
C VAL A 291 -15.95 15.07 4.57
N PRO A 292 -16.18 16.07 5.42
CA PRO A 292 -15.25 16.40 6.51
C PRO A 292 -15.12 15.28 7.55
N GLU A 293 -16.14 14.44 7.71
CA GLU A 293 -16.12 13.33 8.66
C GLU A 293 -15.19 12.19 8.22
N GLN A 294 -14.95 12.02 6.92
CA GLN A 294 -14.19 10.88 6.40
C GLN A 294 -12.72 10.91 6.79
N ILE A 295 -12.14 12.11 6.92
CA ILE A 295 -10.75 12.30 7.33
C ILE A 295 -10.51 11.71 8.73
N TRP A 296 -11.51 11.77 9.60
CA TRP A 296 -11.42 11.29 10.98
C TRP A 296 -11.70 9.78 11.13
N LYS A 297 -12.03 9.08 10.03
CA LYS A 297 -12.24 7.62 10.04
C LYS A 297 -10.98 6.82 9.76
N GLN A 298 -9.88 7.47 9.42
CA GLN A 298 -8.61 6.83 9.07
C GLN A 298 -7.45 7.38 9.91
N PRO A 299 -6.37 6.59 10.12
CA PRO A 299 -5.13 7.09 10.70
C PRO A 299 -4.55 8.24 9.88
N ILE A 300 -4.05 9.24 10.57
CA ILE A 300 -3.39 10.40 9.98
C ILE A 300 -1.90 10.32 10.30
N LYS A 301 -1.04 10.33 9.28
CA LYS A 301 0.41 10.36 9.46
C LYS A 301 0.85 11.79 9.76
N ILE A 302 1.48 12.01 10.91
CA ILE A 302 1.95 13.32 11.38
C ILE A 302 3.39 13.56 10.90
N ALA A 303 4.27 12.59 11.15
CA ALA A 303 5.69 12.67 10.83
C ALA A 303 6.20 11.32 10.33
N ASP A 304 7.17 11.35 9.42
CA ASP A 304 7.80 10.16 8.82
C ASP A 304 9.25 10.52 8.48
N LYS A 305 10.21 9.85 9.11
CA LYS A 305 11.63 10.11 8.93
C LYS A 305 12.40 8.79 8.93
N THR A 306 13.27 8.61 7.95
CA THR A 306 14.16 7.45 7.87
C THR A 306 15.59 7.93 8.07
N GLU A 307 16.31 7.30 8.98
CA GLU A 307 17.73 7.55 9.25
C GLU A 307 18.54 6.28 9.02
N VAL A 308 19.80 6.46 8.58
CA VAL A 308 20.76 5.36 8.41
C VAL A 308 21.67 5.32 9.63
N PHE A 309 21.94 4.13 10.16
CA PHE A 309 22.86 3.98 11.29
C PHE A 309 24.29 4.34 10.89
N GLY A 310 24.93 5.22 11.68
CA GLY A 310 26.38 5.38 11.65
C GLY A 310 27.02 4.27 12.46
N ILE A 311 27.92 3.50 11.84
CA ILE A 311 28.59 2.34 12.47
C ILE A 311 30.05 2.67 12.73
N GLU A 312 30.49 2.46 13.96
CA GLU A 312 31.87 2.69 14.40
C GLU A 312 32.49 1.41 14.97
N LYS A 313 33.75 1.14 14.60
CA LYS A 313 34.56 0.02 15.13
C LYS A 313 35.55 0.56 16.17
N ARG A 314 35.56 -0.03 17.37
CA ARG A 314 36.55 0.26 18.42
C ARG A 314 37.42 -0.96 18.66
N TRP A 315 38.73 -0.80 18.48
CA TRP A 315 39.70 -1.88 18.69
C TRP A 315 39.99 -2.07 20.17
N ALA A 316 40.12 -3.33 20.60
CA ALA A 316 40.56 -3.64 21.95
C ALA A 316 42.02 -3.16 22.16
N THR A 317 42.32 -2.71 23.38
CA THR A 317 43.65 -2.19 23.77
C THR A 317 44.42 -3.17 24.65
N ASP A 318 43.87 -4.35 24.92
CA ASP A 318 44.56 -5.41 25.65
C ASP A 318 45.45 -6.26 24.71
N GLY A 319 46.54 -6.81 25.24
CA GLY A 319 47.55 -7.49 24.43
C GLY A 319 47.16 -8.89 23.93
N ALA A 320 46.04 -9.47 24.41
CA ALA A 320 45.61 -10.83 24.05
C ALA A 320 44.50 -10.82 22.99
N ASN A 321 43.66 -9.78 22.99
CA ASN A 321 42.50 -9.61 22.13
C ASN A 321 42.69 -8.42 21.17
N LEU A 322 43.94 -8.04 20.83
CA LEU A 322 44.23 -6.90 19.95
C LEU A 322 43.57 -7.03 18.56
N THR A 323 43.19 -8.25 18.17
CA THR A 323 42.44 -8.57 16.94
C THR A 323 40.93 -8.38 17.09
N ASP A 324 40.43 -8.34 18.31
CA ASP A 324 39.02 -8.27 18.61
C ASP A 324 38.59 -6.80 18.71
N ALA A 325 37.40 -6.55 18.23
CA ALA A 325 36.87 -5.20 18.15
C ALA A 325 35.38 -5.23 18.35
N VAL A 326 34.91 -4.25 19.11
CA VAL A 326 33.50 -4.05 19.39
C VAL A 326 32.96 -3.08 18.35
N VAL A 327 31.86 -3.45 17.70
CA VAL A 327 31.21 -2.65 16.68
C VAL A 327 29.82 -2.26 17.17
N ASN A 328 29.60 -0.94 17.28
CA ASN A 328 28.31 -0.40 17.67
C ASN A 328 27.82 0.58 16.59
N GLY A 329 26.50 0.66 16.41
CA GLY A 329 25.87 1.63 15.53
C GLY A 329 24.93 2.54 16.31
N SER A 330 24.80 3.79 15.89
CA SER A 330 23.79 4.71 16.45
C SER A 330 23.09 5.51 15.36
N ALA A 331 21.83 5.84 15.61
CA ALA A 331 21.01 6.72 14.77
C ALA A 331 20.24 7.70 15.66
N LEU A 332 20.15 8.95 15.23
CA LEU A 332 19.40 10.00 15.93
C LEU A 332 18.36 10.59 14.99
N CYS A 333 17.15 10.79 15.50
CA CYS A 333 16.04 11.33 14.76
C CYS A 333 15.20 12.27 15.62
N ASP A 334 15.04 13.50 15.15
CA ASP A 334 14.06 14.43 15.66
C ASP A 334 12.74 14.32 14.87
N LEU A 335 11.62 14.18 15.59
CA LEU A 335 10.27 14.18 15.05
C LEU A 335 9.49 15.39 15.58
N ASP A 336 9.05 16.24 14.67
CA ASP A 336 8.12 17.33 14.96
C ASP A 336 6.69 16.82 14.84
N ILE A 337 5.93 16.94 15.92
CA ILE A 337 4.53 16.55 15.97
C ILE A 337 3.68 17.80 16.24
N VAL A 338 2.76 18.07 15.33
CA VAL A 338 1.79 19.17 15.44
C VAL A 338 0.46 18.69 14.88
N LEU A 339 -0.63 18.94 15.61
CA LEU A 339 -1.98 18.61 15.17
C LEU A 339 -2.93 19.76 15.46
N PRO A 340 -3.84 20.10 14.51
CA PRO A 340 -4.93 21.01 14.79
C PRO A 340 -5.88 20.41 15.83
N ARG A 341 -6.83 21.22 16.30
CA ARG A 341 -7.87 20.79 17.23
C ARG A 341 -8.66 19.59 16.66
N THR A 342 -8.72 18.50 17.43
CA THR A 342 -9.31 17.23 16.99
C THR A 342 -10.69 17.03 17.63
N PRO A 343 -11.79 16.89 16.85
CA PRO A 343 -13.14 16.87 17.41
C PRO A 343 -13.50 15.55 18.13
N THR A 344 -12.89 14.45 17.69
CA THR A 344 -13.16 13.10 18.21
C THR A 344 -12.15 12.67 19.28
N GLY A 345 -11.05 13.40 19.46
CA GLY A 345 -9.88 12.92 20.21
C GLY A 345 -9.28 11.67 19.57
N GLY A 346 -8.26 11.10 20.19
CA GLY A 346 -7.59 9.93 19.66
C GLY A 346 -6.33 9.55 20.42
N ILE A 347 -5.51 8.71 19.80
CA ILE A 347 -4.19 8.31 20.30
C ILE A 347 -3.13 8.78 19.32
N VAL A 348 -2.11 9.47 19.83
CA VAL A 348 -0.87 9.69 19.09
C VAL A 348 0.05 8.53 19.41
N MET A 349 0.54 7.85 18.38
CA MET A 349 1.45 6.71 18.50
C MET A 349 2.68 6.90 17.64
N VAL A 350 3.84 6.72 18.24
CA VAL A 350 5.13 6.73 17.55
C VAL A 350 5.63 5.31 17.42
N THR A 351 5.95 4.90 16.20
CA THR A 351 6.49 3.57 15.87
C THR A 351 7.85 3.69 15.23
N ALA A 352 8.73 2.74 15.51
CA ALA A 352 10.02 2.57 14.85
C ALA A 352 10.17 1.19 14.23
N GLU A 353 10.90 1.14 13.12
CA GLU A 353 11.23 -0.09 12.39
C GLU A 353 12.70 -0.09 12.02
N ILE A 354 13.42 -1.16 12.38
CA ILE A 354 14.81 -1.38 11.98
C ILE A 354 14.83 -2.47 10.92
N LEU A 355 15.34 -2.11 9.74
CA LEU A 355 15.52 -3.01 8.61
C LEU A 355 16.84 -2.68 7.90
N PRO A 356 17.65 -3.68 7.53
CA PRO A 356 18.71 -3.47 6.55
C PRO A 356 18.13 -3.12 5.19
N GLU A 357 18.95 -2.55 4.32
CA GLU A 357 18.61 -2.49 2.90
C GLU A 357 18.38 -3.90 2.34
N GLN A 358 17.29 -4.11 1.60
CA GLN A 358 17.09 -5.33 0.83
C GLN A 358 18.11 -5.37 -0.29
N LEU A 359 19.10 -6.25 -0.15
CA LEU A 359 20.17 -6.37 -1.11
C LEU A 359 19.96 -7.62 -1.98
N PHE A 360 19.85 -7.41 -3.28
CA PHE A 360 19.75 -8.48 -4.28
C PHE A 360 21.08 -8.59 -5.03
N GLU A 361 22.08 -9.20 -4.40
CA GLU A 361 23.44 -9.29 -4.94
C GLU A 361 23.53 -10.02 -6.29
N ARG A 362 22.53 -10.84 -6.61
CA ARG A 362 22.44 -11.65 -7.86
C ARG A 362 21.46 -11.07 -8.86
N ALA A 363 20.99 -9.85 -8.64
CA ALA A 363 20.16 -9.13 -9.59
C ALA A 363 20.90 -8.99 -10.91
N ARG A 364 20.16 -9.20 -12.00
CA ARG A 364 20.71 -9.19 -13.34
C ARG A 364 21.02 -7.76 -13.75
N ASP A 365 22.22 -7.53 -14.28
CA ASP A 365 22.50 -6.28 -14.99
C ASP A 365 21.88 -6.35 -16.39
N PRO A 366 20.93 -5.46 -16.75
CA PRO A 366 20.29 -5.47 -18.06
C PRO A 366 21.29 -5.42 -19.22
N MET A 367 22.33 -4.59 -19.12
CA MET A 367 23.32 -4.44 -20.21
C MET A 367 24.13 -5.72 -20.41
N LEU A 368 24.54 -6.39 -19.33
CA LEU A 368 25.32 -7.64 -19.41
C LEU A 368 24.61 -8.77 -20.14
N PHE A 369 23.27 -8.80 -20.14
CA PHE A 369 22.47 -9.89 -20.72
C PHE A 369 21.79 -9.54 -22.06
N ILE A 370 21.90 -8.30 -22.52
CA ILE A 370 21.40 -7.90 -23.83
C ILE A 370 22.47 -8.18 -24.89
N THR A 371 22.13 -9.08 -25.82
CA THR A 371 22.99 -9.46 -26.95
C THR A 371 22.56 -8.83 -28.27
N ASP A 372 21.42 -8.14 -28.29
CA ASP A 372 20.78 -7.61 -29.49
C ASP A 372 20.47 -6.12 -29.32
N PRO A 373 21.02 -5.23 -30.18
CA PRO A 373 20.75 -3.79 -30.16
C PRO A 373 19.26 -3.43 -30.26
N ASP A 374 18.42 -4.26 -30.90
CA ASP A 374 16.99 -3.97 -31.05
C ASP A 374 16.24 -4.01 -29.70
N LYS A 375 16.84 -4.63 -28.67
CA LYS A 375 16.29 -4.67 -27.30
C LYS A 375 16.64 -3.44 -26.46
N LEU A 376 17.49 -2.55 -26.98
CA LEU A 376 17.78 -1.27 -26.34
C LEU A 376 16.57 -0.32 -26.45
N PRO A 377 16.50 0.72 -25.62
CA PRO A 377 15.49 1.76 -25.74
C PRO A 377 15.50 2.40 -27.13
N ASN A 378 14.33 2.52 -27.75
CA ASN A 378 14.16 3.13 -29.06
C ASN A 378 12.98 4.10 -29.00
N ALA A 379 13.28 5.39 -29.01
CA ALA A 379 12.29 6.46 -28.88
C ALA A 379 11.12 6.36 -29.86
N MET A 380 11.35 5.86 -31.09
CA MET A 380 10.27 5.67 -32.05
C MET A 380 9.32 4.56 -31.59
N ARG A 381 9.84 3.35 -31.35
CA ARG A 381 9.02 2.20 -30.90
C ARG A 381 8.29 2.53 -29.59
N ASP A 382 9.02 3.10 -28.63
CA ASP A 382 8.54 3.29 -27.26
C ASP A 382 7.51 4.44 -27.14
N SER A 383 7.56 5.41 -28.05
CA SER A 383 6.56 6.49 -28.09
C SER A 383 5.24 6.06 -28.73
N LEU A 384 5.30 5.08 -29.65
CA LEU A 384 4.17 4.51 -30.38
C LEU A 384 3.53 3.32 -29.66
N ASP A 385 4.14 2.84 -28.57
CA ASP A 385 3.61 1.74 -27.76
C ASP A 385 2.33 2.19 -27.03
N PRO A 386 1.17 1.56 -27.29
CA PRO A 386 -0.06 1.85 -26.57
C PRO A 386 0.03 1.48 -25.09
N GLN A 387 0.84 0.46 -24.75
CA GLN A 387 1.01 -0.03 -23.39
C GLN A 387 2.46 0.18 -22.93
N LYS A 388 2.72 1.26 -22.20
CA LYS A 388 4.08 1.58 -21.70
C LYS A 388 4.45 0.77 -20.46
N VAL A 389 4.30 -0.56 -20.53
CA VAL A 389 4.55 -1.52 -19.46
C VAL A 389 5.46 -2.63 -19.97
N GLU A 390 6.40 -3.08 -19.13
CA GLU A 390 7.26 -4.22 -19.42
C GLU A 390 7.14 -5.28 -18.31
N ARG A 391 7.27 -6.54 -18.70
CA ARG A 391 7.26 -7.69 -17.79
C ARG A 391 8.61 -7.84 -17.10
N MET A 392 8.57 -7.89 -15.77
CA MET A 392 9.72 -8.29 -14.96
C MET A 392 9.85 -9.80 -14.88
N SER A 393 11.05 -10.31 -15.16
CA SER A 393 11.36 -11.73 -15.03
C SER A 393 12.01 -12.04 -13.67
N ASN A 394 11.76 -13.22 -13.11
CA ASN A 394 12.39 -13.64 -11.85
C ASN A 394 13.92 -13.62 -11.94
N GLY A 395 14.47 -13.87 -13.13
CA GLY A 395 15.89 -13.79 -13.43
C GLY A 395 16.49 -12.38 -13.27
N GLU A 396 15.67 -11.33 -13.25
CA GLU A 396 16.13 -9.94 -13.03
C GLU A 396 16.41 -9.65 -11.56
N ILE A 397 15.67 -10.30 -10.66
CA ILE A 397 15.92 -10.23 -9.22
C ILE A 397 17.02 -11.22 -8.81
N ASP A 398 16.97 -12.44 -9.35
CA ASP A 398 17.92 -13.48 -9.03
C ASP A 398 18.29 -14.31 -10.26
N THR A 399 19.53 -14.15 -10.73
CA THR A 399 20.05 -14.87 -11.89
C THR A 399 20.08 -16.40 -11.73
N SER A 400 20.10 -16.95 -10.50
CA SER A 400 19.93 -18.41 -10.32
C SER A 400 18.63 -18.81 -9.65
N HIS A 401 17.58 -18.03 -9.88
CA HIS A 401 16.21 -18.47 -9.61
C HIS A 401 15.94 -19.82 -10.32
N ALA A 402 15.21 -20.73 -9.68
CA ALA A 402 14.85 -22.04 -10.25
C ALA A 402 14.00 -21.93 -11.53
N SER A 403 13.38 -20.78 -11.75
CA SER A 403 12.60 -20.43 -12.95
C SER A 403 12.90 -18.99 -13.40
N PRO A 404 14.04 -18.73 -14.07
CA PRO A 404 14.49 -17.36 -14.40
C PRO A 404 13.54 -16.62 -15.36
N ASN A 405 12.87 -17.35 -16.25
CA ASN A 405 11.91 -16.78 -17.20
C ASN A 405 10.48 -16.66 -16.62
N GLY A 406 10.30 -17.00 -15.34
CA GLY A 406 9.04 -16.83 -14.61
C GLY A 406 8.68 -15.35 -14.44
N LEU A 407 7.38 -15.07 -14.26
CA LEU A 407 6.88 -13.71 -14.01
C LEU A 407 7.19 -13.34 -12.56
N PHE A 408 7.86 -12.20 -12.37
CA PHE A 408 8.01 -11.60 -11.05
C PHE A 408 6.92 -10.54 -10.81
N GLY A 409 6.70 -9.66 -11.79
CA GLY A 409 5.71 -8.58 -11.76
C GLY A 409 5.79 -7.73 -13.02
N TYR A 410 5.16 -6.56 -12.99
CA TYR A 410 5.14 -5.59 -14.09
C TYR A 410 5.74 -4.26 -13.64
N TYR A 411 6.45 -3.57 -14.52
CA TYR A 411 7.02 -2.25 -14.24
C TYR A 411 6.88 -1.30 -15.46
N PRO A 412 7.01 0.02 -15.28
CA PRO A 412 6.92 0.99 -16.37
C PRO A 412 8.00 0.77 -17.44
N LEU A 413 7.68 0.94 -18.73
CA LEU A 413 8.62 0.72 -19.84
C LEU A 413 10.00 1.35 -19.56
N HIS A 414 11.07 0.58 -19.75
CA HIS A 414 12.47 0.95 -19.51
C HIS A 414 12.90 1.20 -18.08
N PHE A 415 12.07 0.91 -17.07
CA PHE A 415 12.46 1.05 -15.66
C PHE A 415 13.74 0.27 -15.31
N ARG A 416 14.02 -0.86 -15.99
CA ARG A 416 15.28 -1.61 -15.83
C ARG A 416 16.56 -0.79 -16.05
N TRP A 417 16.51 0.26 -16.86
CA TRP A 417 17.66 1.13 -17.14
C TRP A 417 17.88 2.19 -16.05
N GLN A 418 16.87 2.42 -15.22
CA GLN A 418 16.98 3.26 -14.04
C GLN A 418 17.65 2.46 -12.92
N GLN A 419 18.96 2.26 -13.04
CA GLN A 419 19.70 1.42 -12.10
C GLN A 419 19.90 2.11 -10.75
N SER A 420 19.43 1.46 -9.70
CA SER A 420 19.75 1.77 -8.31
C SER A 420 20.28 0.53 -7.59
N ASN A 421 20.90 -0.40 -8.33
CA ASN A 421 21.28 -1.72 -7.80
C ASN A 421 22.59 -1.69 -7.01
N THR A 422 22.57 -2.29 -5.82
CA THR A 422 23.76 -2.47 -4.98
C THR A 422 24.47 -3.76 -5.40
N ARG A 423 25.72 -3.66 -5.88
CA ARG A 423 26.51 -4.80 -6.36
C ARG A 423 27.61 -5.17 -5.38
N ILE A 424 27.73 -6.45 -5.06
CA ILE A 424 28.79 -7.01 -4.21
C ILE A 424 29.67 -7.92 -5.07
N GLY A 425 30.97 -7.65 -5.13
CA GLY A 425 31.92 -8.39 -5.95
C GLY A 425 33.23 -8.71 -5.23
N GLY A 426 34.14 -9.40 -5.93
CA GLY A 426 35.44 -9.78 -5.40
C GLY A 426 35.35 -10.90 -4.37
N LYS A 427 36.06 -10.74 -3.24
CA LYS A 427 36.07 -11.75 -2.16
C LYS A 427 34.71 -12.00 -1.52
N TRP A 428 33.80 -11.02 -1.59
CA TRP A 428 32.45 -11.10 -1.05
C TRP A 428 31.43 -11.70 -2.04
N PHE A 429 31.86 -12.10 -3.24
CA PHE A 429 31.00 -12.65 -4.28
C PHE A 429 30.43 -14.02 -3.88
N LYS A 430 29.12 -14.21 -4.07
CA LYS A 430 28.41 -15.46 -3.79
C LYS A 430 27.95 -16.13 -5.07
N ALA A 431 28.40 -17.37 -5.28
CA ALA A 431 28.00 -18.14 -6.46
C ALA A 431 26.57 -18.72 -6.34
N ALA A 432 26.13 -19.14 -5.15
CA ALA A 432 24.85 -19.82 -4.92
C ALA A 432 24.14 -19.29 -3.65
N PRO A 433 22.80 -19.19 -3.59
CA PRO A 433 22.09 -18.57 -2.46
C PRO A 433 22.17 -19.41 -1.18
N ASP A 434 22.39 -20.71 -1.31
CA ASP A 434 22.51 -21.74 -0.26
C ASP A 434 23.96 -22.02 0.16
N ASN A 435 24.94 -21.26 -0.37
CA ASN A 435 26.34 -21.50 -0.05
C ASN A 435 26.59 -21.32 1.46
N VAL A 436 27.32 -22.28 2.05
CA VAL A 436 27.52 -22.42 3.50
C VAL A 436 28.19 -21.16 4.08
N PHE A 437 27.86 -20.86 5.34
CA PHE A 437 28.43 -19.79 6.17
C PHE A 437 29.94 -19.56 5.90
N ASN A 438 30.29 -18.31 5.62
CA ASN A 438 31.66 -17.81 5.56
C ASN A 438 31.75 -16.58 6.47
N GLU A 439 32.81 -16.46 7.27
CA GLU A 439 33.05 -15.33 8.19
C GLU A 439 32.98 -13.98 7.46
N GLU A 440 33.42 -13.92 6.20
CA GLU A 440 33.36 -12.71 5.39
C GLU A 440 31.92 -12.22 5.10
N ARG A 441 30.89 -13.07 5.30
CA ARG A 441 29.47 -12.72 5.14
C ARG A 441 28.88 -12.04 6.37
N MET A 442 29.53 -12.10 7.53
CA MET A 442 29.07 -11.38 8.73
C MET A 442 29.18 -9.85 8.57
N HIS A 443 29.91 -9.37 7.55
CA HIS A 443 29.95 -7.97 7.14
C HIS A 443 28.67 -7.46 6.46
N PHE A 444 27.71 -8.32 6.11
CA PHE A 444 26.47 -7.88 5.49
C PHE A 444 25.28 -8.44 6.24
N TRP A 445 24.34 -7.56 6.58
CA TRP A 445 23.06 -7.98 7.10
C TRP A 445 22.08 -8.18 5.94
N VAL A 446 22.06 -9.39 5.38
CA VAL A 446 21.18 -9.71 4.26
C VAL A 446 20.11 -10.72 4.66
N VAL A 447 18.86 -10.39 4.33
CA VAL A 447 17.68 -11.27 4.49
C VAL A 447 17.37 -11.90 3.13
N GLU A 448 18.30 -12.72 2.63
CA GLU A 448 18.16 -13.41 1.36
C GLU A 448 17.30 -14.67 1.52
N ARG A 449 16.39 -14.88 0.57
CA ARG A 449 15.61 -16.11 0.44
C ARG A 449 15.91 -16.78 -0.89
N PRO A 450 16.03 -18.12 -0.95
CA PRO A 450 16.09 -18.83 -2.22
C PRO A 450 14.80 -18.60 -3.02
N ASN A 451 14.93 -18.23 -4.30
CA ASN A 451 13.82 -17.99 -5.22
C ASN A 451 12.85 -16.89 -4.75
N PRO A 452 13.28 -15.61 -4.71
CA PRO A 452 12.40 -14.51 -4.32
C PRO A 452 11.23 -14.36 -5.31
N THR A 453 10.03 -14.19 -4.77
CA THR A 453 8.81 -13.88 -5.53
C THR A 453 8.17 -12.60 -5.01
N LEU A 454 7.36 -11.94 -5.84
CA LEU A 454 6.58 -10.76 -5.44
C LEU A 454 5.38 -11.16 -4.56
N GLY A 455 5.66 -11.74 -3.40
CA GLY A 455 4.70 -12.13 -2.38
C GLY A 455 4.73 -11.21 -1.16
N SER A 456 4.04 -11.60 -0.09
CA SER A 456 4.02 -10.85 1.16
C SER A 456 5.41 -10.62 1.74
N ASP A 457 6.29 -11.62 1.66
CA ASP A 457 7.67 -11.59 2.17
C ASP A 457 8.56 -10.55 1.46
N PHE A 458 8.25 -10.20 0.20
CA PHE A 458 8.93 -9.11 -0.49
C PHE A 458 8.55 -7.78 0.15
N MET A 459 7.27 -7.59 0.52
CA MET A 459 6.69 -6.33 1.01
C MET A 459 6.83 -6.10 2.52
N ILE A 460 6.80 -7.17 3.31
CA ILE A 460 6.92 -7.17 4.77
C ILE A 460 7.97 -8.20 5.22
N SER A 461 8.68 -7.92 6.31
CA SER A 461 9.71 -8.80 6.85
C SER A 461 9.10 -9.92 7.69
N GLU A 462 8.57 -10.96 7.04
CA GLU A 462 7.98 -12.13 7.73
C GLU A 462 9.05 -12.97 8.40
N THR A 463 10.06 -13.36 7.62
CA THR A 463 11.23 -14.09 8.11
C THR A 463 12.40 -13.13 8.20
N PHE A 464 13.01 -13.03 9.37
CA PHE A 464 14.06 -12.06 9.62
C PHE A 464 15.19 -12.70 10.43
N ASN A 465 16.43 -12.52 9.98
CA ASN A 465 17.61 -13.08 10.63
C ASN A 465 18.37 -11.99 11.41
N VAL A 466 19.07 -12.41 12.46
CA VAL A 466 19.93 -11.55 13.30
C VAL A 466 21.38 -12.05 13.31
N PHE A 467 21.80 -12.73 12.23
CA PHE A 467 23.12 -13.36 12.13
C PHE A 467 24.34 -12.47 12.39
N PRO A 468 24.37 -11.16 12.02
CA PRO A 468 25.54 -10.33 12.28
C PRO A 468 25.70 -9.92 13.74
N PHE A 469 24.67 -10.08 14.57
CA PHE A 469 24.71 -9.71 15.99
C PHE A 469 25.38 -10.80 16.83
N ALA A 470 26.14 -10.36 17.84
CA ALA A 470 26.83 -11.25 18.78
C ALA A 470 25.83 -11.99 19.68
N ASP A 471 24.82 -11.28 20.20
CA ASP A 471 23.66 -11.88 20.87
C ASP A 471 22.50 -12.04 19.89
N ARG A 472 22.03 -13.27 19.75
CA ARG A 472 20.93 -13.65 18.85
C ARG A 472 19.62 -13.91 19.57
N ASN A 473 19.63 -13.93 20.91
CA ASN A 473 18.45 -14.24 21.73
C ASN A 473 17.80 -13.00 22.34
N SER A 474 18.52 -11.88 22.37
CA SER A 474 18.05 -10.59 22.89
C SER A 474 17.63 -9.64 21.78
N ASP A 475 17.02 -8.52 22.19
CA ASP A 475 16.69 -7.43 21.28
C ASP A 475 17.93 -6.83 20.63
N VAL A 476 17.79 -6.46 19.36
CA VAL A 476 18.89 -6.02 18.50
C VAL A 476 19.28 -4.57 18.74
N ALA A 477 18.38 -3.74 19.27
CA ALA A 477 18.63 -2.32 19.47
C ALA A 477 18.00 -1.80 20.77
N GLU A 478 18.62 -0.79 21.34
CA GLU A 478 18.11 -0.01 22.47
C GLU A 478 17.61 1.34 21.96
N VAL A 479 16.47 1.81 22.48
CA VAL A 479 15.85 3.05 22.03
C VAL A 479 15.65 3.96 23.24
N GLU A 480 16.14 5.18 23.11
CA GLU A 480 15.88 6.28 24.02
C GLU A 480 14.95 7.28 23.33
N CYS A 481 13.82 7.57 23.98
CA CYS A 481 12.85 8.55 23.53
C CYS A 481 12.71 9.63 24.59
N GLN A 482 13.00 10.87 24.22
CA GLN A 482 12.86 12.04 25.06
C GLN A 482 12.10 13.13 24.32
N GLY A 483 11.28 13.91 25.00
CA GLY A 483 10.60 15.03 24.38
C GLY A 483 9.41 15.49 25.18
N THR A 484 8.65 16.43 24.62
CA THR A 484 7.49 17.02 25.30
C THR A 484 6.32 17.10 24.33
N ALA A 485 5.16 16.62 24.77
CA ALA A 485 3.87 16.80 24.11
C ALA A 485 3.10 17.92 24.82
N ILE A 486 2.97 19.07 24.18
CA ILE A 486 2.22 20.22 24.70
C ILE A 486 0.78 20.09 24.18
N ILE A 487 -0.11 19.66 25.07
CA ILE A 487 -1.54 19.51 24.81
C ILE A 487 -2.23 20.80 25.24
N GLU A 488 -2.98 21.41 24.33
CA GLU A 488 -3.87 22.53 24.62
C GLU A 488 -5.28 22.20 24.17
N GLY A 489 -6.31 22.67 24.85
CA GLY A 489 -7.67 22.36 24.45
C GLY A 489 -8.69 22.56 25.55
N ASN A 490 -9.67 21.68 25.55
CA ASN A 490 -10.71 21.67 26.58
C ASN A 490 -10.22 20.98 27.86
N THR A 491 -9.15 20.18 27.76
CA THR A 491 -8.48 19.60 28.92
C THR A 491 -7.90 20.70 29.81
N GLN A 492 -8.46 20.85 31.02
CA GLN A 492 -8.01 21.82 32.01
C GLN A 492 -6.86 21.22 32.84
N PHE A 493 -5.70 21.86 32.78
CA PHE A 493 -4.59 21.53 33.66
C PHE A 493 -4.66 22.41 34.93
N GLY A 494 -4.61 21.77 36.10
CA GLY A 494 -4.57 22.50 37.38
C GLY A 494 -3.27 23.27 37.57
N GLU A 495 -3.29 24.27 38.44
CA GLU A 495 -2.06 24.97 38.86
C GLU A 495 -1.11 24.04 39.63
N ARG A 496 0.16 24.46 39.76
CA ARG A 496 1.18 23.71 40.48
C ARG A 496 0.74 23.44 41.93
N LEU A 497 0.65 22.16 42.27
CA LEU A 497 0.45 21.74 43.66
C LEU A 497 1.69 22.12 44.48
N ILE A 498 1.47 22.87 45.57
CA ILE A 498 2.49 23.16 46.58
C ILE A 498 2.18 22.24 47.76
N GLU A 499 3.20 21.57 48.29
CA GLU A 499 3.03 20.74 49.49
C GLU A 499 2.46 21.59 50.62
N ASN A 500 1.52 21.02 51.38
CA ASN A 500 0.78 21.76 52.39
C ASN A 500 1.72 22.30 53.48
N ASP A 501 2.05 23.59 53.39
CA ASP A 501 2.87 24.34 54.33
C ASP A 501 2.01 25.14 55.33
N ASN A 502 0.68 24.94 55.34
CA ASN A 502 -0.29 25.73 56.08
C ASN A 502 -0.24 27.26 55.80
N ALA A 503 0.44 27.72 54.74
CA ALA A 503 0.58 29.15 54.48
C ALA A 503 -0.76 29.84 54.24
N TYR A 504 -1.73 29.15 53.63
CA TYR A 504 -3.08 29.69 53.41
C TYR A 504 -3.79 30.02 54.73
N SER A 505 -3.74 29.12 55.72
CA SER A 505 -4.42 29.35 57.01
C SER A 505 -3.70 30.42 57.85
N GLU A 506 -2.38 30.51 57.78
CA GLU A 506 -1.59 31.57 58.44
C GLU A 506 -1.85 32.95 57.84
N VAL A 507 -1.98 33.05 56.52
CA VAL A 507 -2.33 34.31 55.84
C VAL A 507 -3.78 34.67 56.11
N LEU A 508 -4.71 33.71 56.05
CA LEU A 508 -6.12 33.93 56.34
C LEU A 508 -6.33 34.46 57.78
N ALA A 509 -5.54 33.99 58.75
CA ALA A 509 -5.58 34.48 60.13
C ALA A 509 -5.11 35.94 60.31
N LYS A 510 -4.33 36.47 59.36
CA LYS A 510 -3.87 37.87 59.36
C LYS A 510 -4.82 38.82 58.63
N VAL A 511 -5.76 38.28 57.85
CA VAL A 511 -6.75 39.08 57.11
C VAL A 511 -7.92 39.37 58.03
N ASP A 512 -8.18 40.66 58.28
CA ASP A 512 -9.37 41.10 58.99
C ASP A 512 -10.62 40.80 58.14
N GLN A 513 -11.38 39.78 58.56
CA GLN A 513 -12.63 39.39 57.92
C GLN A 513 -13.84 40.17 58.45
N SER A 514 -13.64 41.10 59.39
CA SER A 514 -14.73 41.92 59.89
C SER A 514 -15.24 42.84 58.78
N ARG A 515 -16.45 42.55 58.31
CA ARG A 515 -17.15 43.43 57.37
C ARG A 515 -17.70 44.63 58.15
N ILE A 516 -17.48 45.83 57.63
CA ILE A 516 -18.07 47.05 58.16
C ILE A 516 -19.60 46.91 58.13
N THR A 517 -20.22 46.80 59.30
CA THR A 517 -21.67 46.91 59.45
C THR A 517 -22.09 48.32 59.09
N LYS A 518 -22.90 48.45 58.04
CA LYS A 518 -23.52 49.71 57.65
C LYS A 518 -24.46 50.13 58.79
N GLY A 519 -24.14 51.22 59.48
CA GLY A 519 -25.02 51.81 60.49
C GLY A 519 -26.38 52.11 59.86
N VAL A 520 -27.45 51.67 60.54
CA VAL A 520 -28.84 51.92 60.14
C VAL A 520 -29.14 53.41 60.18
#